data_AF-X0R570-F1
#
_entry.id   AF-X0R570-F1
#
_cell.length_a   1.000
_cell.length_b   1.000
_cell.length_c   1.000
_cell.angle_alpha   90.00
_cell.angle_beta   90.00
_cell.angle_gamma   90.00
#
_symmetry.space_group_name_H-M   'P 1'
#
loop_
_entity.id
_entity.type
_entity.pdbx_description
1 polymer ?
#
loop_
_entity_poly.entity_id
_entity_poly.type
_entity_poly.pdbx_seq_one_letter_code
_entity_poly.pdbx_strand_id
1 'polypeptide(L)'
;MTHLHADHWDDAARNLVPRDMPIFTQDAADAAIVRKDGFTDVRVLTEQGVVFKGTKINKTIGQHGTDEMYKVAPLAELLGKTMGIVFRKPNYKTVYVVGDTVWNKDVENALTRYNPDAVILNTAMPS
;
A
#
# COMPACT_ATOMS: atom_id res chain seq x y z
N MET A 1 2.19 -1.01 5.29
CA MET A 1 2.83 -1.94 4.35
C MET A 1 2.01 -1.99 3.08
N THR A 2 2.45 -1.30 2.02
CA THR A 2 1.76 -1.29 0.72
C THR A 2 1.87 -2.64 0.02
N HIS A 3 3.00 -3.32 0.17
CA HIS A 3 3.26 -4.72 -0.18
C HIS A 3 4.57 -5.17 0.51
N LEU A 4 4.99 -6.43 0.31
CA LEU A 4 6.11 -7.05 1.04
C LEU A 4 7.40 -7.25 0.21
N HIS A 5 7.63 -6.46 -0.84
CA HIS A 5 8.95 -6.46 -1.48
C HIS A 5 10.03 -5.93 -0.53
N ALA A 6 11.27 -6.38 -0.71
CA ALA A 6 12.35 -6.17 0.25
C ALA A 6 12.73 -4.70 0.43
N ASP A 7 12.55 -3.87 -0.60
CA ASP A 7 12.74 -2.41 -0.55
C ASP A 7 11.63 -1.69 0.24
N HIS A 8 10.54 -2.38 0.59
CA HIS A 8 9.46 -1.90 1.46
C HIS A 8 9.40 -2.62 2.82
N TRP A 9 9.87 -3.87 2.91
CA TRP A 9 9.85 -4.72 4.11
C TRP A 9 11.11 -5.59 4.24
N ASP A 10 12.19 -4.96 4.69
CA ASP A 10 13.50 -5.60 4.82
C ASP A 10 13.68 -6.40 6.13
N ASP A 11 14.84 -7.05 6.29
CA ASP A 11 15.19 -7.78 7.51
C ASP A 11 15.31 -6.84 8.73
N ALA A 12 15.78 -5.61 8.54
CA ALA A 12 15.95 -4.68 9.64
C ALA A 12 14.59 -4.28 10.23
N ALA A 13 13.62 -3.91 9.40
CA ALA A 13 12.26 -3.60 9.83
C ALA A 13 11.59 -4.80 10.51
N ARG A 14 11.76 -6.01 9.95
CA ARG A 14 11.24 -7.26 10.53
C ARG A 14 11.82 -7.58 11.90
N ASN A 15 13.03 -7.12 12.21
CA ASN A 15 13.70 -7.45 13.48
C ASN A 15 13.65 -6.32 14.52
N LEU A 16 13.58 -5.07 14.09
CA LEU A 16 13.76 -3.90 14.96
C LEU A 16 12.44 -3.18 15.31
N VAL A 17 11.39 -3.30 14.50
CA VAL A 17 10.12 -2.63 14.80
C VAL A 17 9.45 -3.32 16.00
N PRO A 18 8.93 -2.56 16.99
CA PRO A 18 8.22 -3.13 18.13
C PRO A 18 7.06 -4.04 17.71
N ARG A 19 6.93 -5.19 18.37
CA ARG A 19 5.94 -6.23 18.01
C ARG A 19 4.49 -5.80 18.23
N ASP A 20 4.27 -4.82 19.09
CA ASP A 20 2.98 -4.20 19.39
C ASP A 20 2.66 -2.97 18.52
N MET A 21 3.55 -2.58 17.60
CA MET A 21 3.30 -1.51 16.65
C MET A 21 2.10 -1.87 15.76
N PRO A 22 1.09 -0.98 15.61
CA PRO A 22 0.01 -1.20 14.65
C PRO A 22 0.54 -1.21 13.21
N ILE A 23 0.42 -2.36 12.53
CA ILE A 23 0.80 -2.51 11.12
C ILE A 23 -0.44 -2.66 10.25
N PHE A 24 -0.57 -1.77 9.27
CA PHE A 24 -1.61 -1.85 8.24
C PHE A 24 -1.08 -2.56 7.00
N THR A 25 -1.73 -3.62 6.54
CA THR A 25 -1.34 -4.42 5.36
C THR A 25 -2.37 -4.30 4.23
N GLN A 26 -1.96 -4.61 3.00
CA GLN A 26 -2.84 -4.49 1.83
C GLN A 26 -3.94 -5.55 1.79
N ASP A 27 -3.64 -6.77 2.26
CA ASP A 27 -4.58 -7.89 2.24
C ASP A 27 -4.26 -8.89 3.36
N ALA A 28 -5.02 -9.98 3.38
CA ALA A 28 -4.91 -11.03 4.39
C ALA A 28 -3.66 -11.90 4.22
N ALA A 29 -3.13 -12.04 2.99
CA ALA A 29 -1.92 -12.83 2.74
C ALA A 29 -0.70 -12.11 3.35
N ASP A 30 -0.56 -10.82 3.08
CA ASP A 30 0.48 -9.99 3.69
C ASP A 30 0.33 -9.94 5.21
N ALA A 31 -0.90 -9.82 5.71
CA ALA A 31 -1.16 -9.82 7.15
C ALA A 31 -0.71 -11.13 7.81
N ALA A 32 -0.87 -12.27 7.13
CA ALA A 32 -0.44 -13.56 7.66
C ALA A 32 1.09 -13.64 7.74
N ILE A 33 1.81 -13.12 6.75
CA ILE A 33 3.28 -13.06 6.77
C ILE A 33 3.77 -12.15 7.89
N VAL A 34 3.25 -10.92 7.98
CA VAL A 34 3.63 -9.97 9.04
C VAL A 34 3.32 -10.53 10.43
N ARG A 35 2.23 -11.29 10.63
CA ARG A 35 1.98 -11.97 11.91
C ARG A 35 2.98 -13.09 12.20
N LYS A 36 3.43 -13.83 11.18
CA LYS A 36 4.50 -14.84 11.33
C LYS A 36 5.82 -14.22 11.74
N ASP A 37 6.08 -12.97 11.34
CA ASP A 37 7.24 -12.18 11.79
C ASP A 37 7.11 -11.73 13.27
N GLY A 38 5.97 -11.99 13.94
CA GLY A 38 5.78 -11.78 15.37
C GLY A 38 5.00 -10.52 15.76
N PHE A 39 4.43 -9.78 14.79
CA PHE A 39 3.61 -8.61 15.07
C PHE A 39 2.21 -8.98 15.56
N THR A 40 1.73 -8.29 16.60
CA THR A 40 0.49 -8.64 17.30
C THR A 40 -0.70 -7.76 16.91
N ASP A 41 -0.46 -6.50 16.52
CA ASP A 41 -1.50 -5.60 16.01
C ASP A 41 -1.37 -5.42 14.49
N VAL A 42 -1.94 -6.36 13.74
CA VAL A 42 -1.92 -6.35 12.26
C VAL A 42 -3.33 -6.20 11.73
N ARG A 43 -3.56 -5.15 10.94
CA ARG A 43 -4.89 -4.72 10.45
C ARG A 43 -4.89 -4.66 8.92
N VAL A 44 -5.82 -5.37 8.29
CA VAL A 44 -5.97 -5.33 6.83
C VAL A 44 -6.71 -4.05 6.43
N LEU A 45 -6.14 -3.26 5.52
CA LEU A 45 -6.83 -2.11 4.94
C LEU A 45 -7.79 -2.54 3.84
N THR A 46 -8.94 -1.88 3.81
CA THR A 46 -9.94 -2.02 2.75
C THR A 46 -10.19 -0.67 2.08
N GLU A 47 -10.84 -0.68 0.92
CA GLU A 47 -11.21 0.55 0.21
C GLU A 47 -12.24 1.39 0.98
N GLN A 48 -13.07 0.77 1.83
CA GLN A 48 -13.99 1.48 2.74
C GLN A 48 -13.20 2.32 3.76
N GLY A 49 -12.00 1.86 4.09
CA GLY A 49 -11.05 2.50 4.98
C GLY A 49 -11.36 2.32 6.46
N VAL A 50 -10.41 2.72 7.29
CA VAL A 50 -10.47 2.63 8.76
C VAL A 50 -10.16 3.99 9.38
N VAL A 51 -10.75 4.29 10.53
CA VAL A 51 -10.34 5.45 11.33
C VAL A 51 -9.29 5.00 12.34
N PHE A 52 -8.12 5.62 12.28
CA PHE A 52 -7.03 5.40 13.23
C PHE A 52 -6.56 6.75 13.78
N LYS A 53 -6.67 6.92 15.11
CA LYS A 53 -6.30 8.16 15.82
C LYS A 53 -6.87 9.43 15.18
N GLY A 54 -8.12 9.35 14.71
CA GLY A 54 -8.85 10.45 14.08
C GLY A 54 -8.55 10.67 12.59
N THR A 55 -7.65 9.91 11.99
CA THR A 55 -7.36 9.94 10.55
C THR A 55 -8.06 8.77 9.87
N LYS A 56 -8.85 9.04 8.82
CA LYS A 56 -9.39 8.00 7.94
C LYS A 56 -8.33 7.60 6.92
N ILE A 57 -8.01 6.31 6.90
CA ILE A 57 -7.00 5.70 6.03
C ILE A 57 -7.74 4.79 5.06
N ASN A 58 -7.63 5.05 3.76
CA ASN A 58 -8.26 4.28 2.70
C ASN A 58 -7.21 3.58 1.83
N LYS A 59 -7.45 2.31 1.51
CA LYS A 59 -6.73 1.60 0.44
C LYS A 59 -7.15 2.14 -0.93
N THR A 60 -6.21 2.21 -1.86
CA THR A 60 -6.47 2.33 -3.30
C THR A 60 -5.84 1.16 -4.05
N ILE A 61 -6.35 0.84 -5.23
CA ILE A 61 -5.82 -0.23 -6.07
C ILE A 61 -4.57 0.29 -6.79
N GLY A 62 -3.53 -0.54 -6.86
CA GLY A 62 -2.31 -0.30 -7.64
C GLY A 62 -1.93 -1.52 -8.47
N GLN A 63 -1.13 -1.30 -9.52
CA GLN A 63 -0.63 -2.32 -10.42
C GLN A 63 0.87 -2.11 -10.69
N HIS A 64 1.70 -3.06 -10.25
CA HIS A 64 3.15 -2.88 -10.17
C HIS A 64 3.90 -3.06 -11.51
N GLY A 65 3.17 -3.20 -12.63
CA GLY A 65 3.74 -3.41 -13.96
C GLY A 65 2.67 -3.30 -15.05
N THR A 66 3.05 -3.47 -16.32
CA THR A 66 2.09 -3.39 -17.43
C THR A 66 1.23 -4.63 -17.53
N ASP A 67 0.08 -4.54 -18.21
CA ASP A 67 -0.81 -5.68 -18.46
C ASP A 67 -0.07 -6.85 -19.15
N GLU A 68 0.87 -6.54 -20.06
CA GLU A 68 1.68 -7.54 -20.73
C GLU A 68 2.60 -8.30 -19.77
N MET A 69 3.17 -7.60 -18.76
CA MET A 69 3.98 -8.26 -17.74
C MET A 69 3.14 -9.22 -16.89
N TYR A 70 1.91 -8.84 -16.54
CA TYR A 70 0.99 -9.69 -15.77
C TYR A 70 0.47 -10.91 -16.56
N LYS A 71 0.60 -10.94 -17.90
CA LYS A 71 0.32 -12.16 -18.70
C LYS A 71 1.42 -13.21 -18.59
N VAL A 72 2.62 -12.84 -18.14
CA VAL A 72 3.74 -13.76 -17.97
C VAL A 72 3.75 -14.26 -16.53
N ALA A 73 3.35 -15.51 -16.28
CA ALA A 73 3.11 -16.02 -14.93
C ALA A 73 4.28 -15.80 -13.94
N PRO A 74 5.56 -16.06 -14.30
CA PRO A 74 6.68 -15.74 -13.42
C PRO A 74 6.82 -14.25 -13.09
N LEU A 75 6.51 -13.36 -14.02
CA LEU A 75 6.53 -11.92 -13.79
C LEU A 75 5.34 -11.47 -12.94
N ALA A 76 4.15 -12.03 -13.17
CA ALA A 76 2.97 -11.74 -12.37
C ALA A 76 3.16 -12.11 -10.90
N GLU A 77 3.82 -13.24 -10.62
CA GLU A 77 4.17 -13.67 -9.26
C GLU A 77 5.18 -12.72 -8.62
N LEU A 78 6.22 -12.33 -9.37
CA LEU A 78 7.25 -11.40 -8.89
C LEU A 78 6.72 -10.00 -8.62
N LEU A 79 5.85 -9.47 -9.49
CA LEU A 79 5.25 -8.15 -9.34
C LEU A 79 4.21 -8.10 -8.21
N GLY A 80 3.48 -9.21 -8.03
CA GLY A 80 2.50 -9.37 -6.97
C GLY A 80 1.38 -8.31 -7.01
N LYS A 81 0.81 -8.07 -5.82
CA LYS A 81 -0.18 -7.02 -5.58
C LYS A 81 0.46 -5.91 -4.77
N THR A 82 -0.07 -4.71 -4.98
CA THR A 82 0.31 -3.50 -4.26
C THR A 82 -0.91 -2.64 -4.01
N MET A 83 -0.76 -1.62 -3.16
CA MET A 83 -1.79 -0.63 -2.94
C MET A 83 -1.22 0.77 -2.80
N GLY A 84 -2.04 1.76 -3.09
CA GLY A 84 -1.87 3.11 -2.59
C GLY A 84 -2.66 3.35 -1.29
N ILE A 85 -2.43 4.50 -0.67
CA ILE A 85 -3.04 4.89 0.60
C ILE A 85 -3.45 6.35 0.55
N VAL A 86 -4.72 6.62 0.88
CA VAL A 86 -5.23 7.99 1.06
C VAL A 86 -5.46 8.27 2.54
N PHE A 87 -4.89 9.37 3.02
CA PHE A 87 -5.06 9.88 4.37
C PHE A 87 -6.01 11.08 4.37
N ARG A 88 -7.05 11.03 5.19
CA ARG A 88 -8.06 12.10 5.34
C ARG A 88 -8.32 12.39 6.80
N LYS A 89 -8.32 13.67 7.18
CA LYS A 89 -8.68 14.12 8.52
C LYS A 89 -9.37 15.48 8.44
N PRO A 90 -10.49 15.72 9.15
CA PRO A 90 -11.14 17.03 9.15
C PRO A 90 -10.18 18.15 9.52
N ASN A 91 -10.20 19.25 8.77
CA ASN A 91 -9.31 20.43 8.93
C ASN A 91 -7.83 20.19 8.59
N TYR A 92 -7.49 19.08 7.93
CA TYR A 92 -6.14 18.82 7.41
C TYR A 92 -6.22 18.52 5.90
N LYS A 93 -5.09 18.70 5.22
CA LYS A 93 -4.92 18.31 3.82
C LYS A 93 -5.12 16.81 3.63
N THR A 94 -5.78 16.44 2.55
CA THR A 94 -5.87 15.07 2.05
C THR A 94 -4.58 14.73 1.31
N VAL A 95 -3.95 13.61 1.67
CA VAL A 95 -2.70 13.15 1.05
C VAL A 95 -2.91 11.80 0.41
N TYR A 96 -2.48 11.64 -0.84
CA TYR A 96 -2.48 10.37 -1.55
C TYR A 96 -1.05 9.87 -1.77
N VAL A 97 -0.69 8.77 -1.13
CA VAL A 97 0.52 7.99 -1.45
C VAL A 97 0.12 6.95 -2.48
N VAL A 98 0.58 7.11 -3.72
CA VAL A 98 0.10 6.28 -4.84
C VAL A 98 0.63 4.84 -4.75
N GLY A 99 1.81 4.67 -4.16
CA GLY A 99 2.48 3.38 -4.04
C GLY A 99 3.11 2.92 -5.36
N ASP A 100 3.52 1.67 -5.38
CA ASP A 100 4.22 1.03 -6.50
C ASP A 100 3.24 0.68 -7.61
N THR A 101 2.89 1.66 -8.45
CA THR A 101 1.96 1.45 -9.55
C THR A 101 2.35 2.21 -10.79
N VAL A 102 2.13 1.58 -11.94
CA VAL A 102 2.06 2.30 -13.22
C VAL A 102 0.79 3.15 -13.26
N TRP A 103 0.76 4.12 -14.18
CA TRP A 103 -0.47 4.89 -14.44
C TRP A 103 -1.56 3.98 -15.02
N ASN A 104 -2.74 3.99 -14.39
CA ASN A 104 -3.89 3.20 -14.84
C ASN A 104 -5.21 3.87 -14.41
N LYS A 105 -6.33 3.23 -14.74
CA LYS A 105 -7.66 3.77 -14.43
C LYS A 105 -7.94 3.84 -12.93
N ASP A 106 -7.36 2.96 -12.12
CA ASP A 106 -7.55 2.98 -10.67
C ASP A 106 -6.87 4.18 -10.01
N VAL A 107 -5.69 4.59 -10.52
CA VAL A 107 -5.03 5.83 -10.12
C VAL A 107 -5.89 7.04 -10.46
N GLU A 108 -6.42 7.11 -11.68
CA GLU A 108 -7.35 8.19 -12.08
C GLU A 108 -8.59 8.22 -11.19
N ASN A 109 -9.22 7.07 -10.95
CA ASN A 109 -10.39 6.95 -10.10
C ASN A 109 -10.09 7.41 -8.67
N ALA A 110 -8.92 7.08 -8.12
CA ALA A 110 -8.50 7.54 -6.81
C ALA A 110 -8.31 9.07 -6.78
N LEU A 111 -7.65 9.65 -7.79
CA LEU A 111 -7.47 11.09 -7.90
C LEU A 111 -8.82 11.82 -7.97
N THR A 112 -9.75 11.35 -8.81
CA THR A 112 -11.10 11.93 -8.91
C THR A 112 -11.91 11.75 -7.63
N ARG A 113 -11.91 10.55 -7.04
CA ARG A 113 -12.73 10.23 -5.87
C ARG A 113 -12.28 10.98 -4.62
N TYR A 114 -10.98 11.09 -4.41
CA TYR A 114 -10.43 11.64 -3.17
C TYR A 114 -9.98 13.09 -3.29
N ASN A 115 -9.78 13.60 -4.52
CA ASN A 115 -9.35 14.97 -4.81
C ASN A 115 -8.25 15.46 -3.85
N PRO A 116 -7.09 14.78 -3.80
CA PRO A 116 -6.08 15.03 -2.78
C PRO A 116 -5.40 16.40 -2.95
N ASP A 117 -5.06 17.04 -1.84
CA ASP A 117 -4.30 18.29 -1.82
C ASP A 117 -2.80 18.07 -2.11
N ALA A 118 -2.30 16.85 -1.87
CA ALA A 118 -0.94 16.45 -2.16
C ALA A 118 -0.88 14.99 -2.62
N VAL A 119 0.00 14.72 -3.58
CA VAL A 119 0.23 13.38 -4.14
C VAL A 119 1.72 13.02 -4.01
N ILE A 120 2.00 11.84 -3.47
CA ILE A 120 3.34 11.29 -3.31
C ILE A 120 3.47 10.10 -4.27
N LEU A 121 4.44 10.19 -5.18
CA LEU A 121 4.68 9.24 -6.27
C LEU A 121 6.00 8.51 -6.05
N ASN A 122 6.02 7.22 -6.40
CA ASN A 122 7.25 6.46 -6.58
C ASN A 122 7.68 6.63 -8.06
N THR A 123 8.67 7.49 -8.31
CA THR A 123 9.03 7.94 -9.67
C THR A 123 10.35 7.35 -10.19
N ALA A 124 10.88 6.32 -9.52
CA ALA A 124 12.05 5.61 -10.01
C ALA A 124 11.62 4.71 -11.19
N MET A 125 12.05 5.05 -12.39
CA MET A 125 11.94 4.17 -13.56
C MET A 125 13.04 3.10 -13.48
N PRO A 126 12.75 1.81 -13.72
CA PRO A 126 13.79 0.90 -14.16
C PRO A 126 14.21 1.36 -15.57
N SER A 127 15.45 1.83 -15.69
CA SER A 127 16.13 2.04 -16.98
C SER A 127 16.41 0.71 -17.66
#